data_AF-X0V777-F1
#
_entry.id   AF-X0V777-F1
#
_cell.length_a   1.000
_cell.length_b   1.000
_cell.length_c   1.000
_cell.angle_alpha   90.00
_cell.angle_beta   90.00
_cell.angle_gamma   90.00
#
_symmetry.space_group_name_H-M   'P 1'
#
loop_
_entity.id
_entity.type
_entity.pdbx_description
1 polymer ?
#
loop_
_entity_poly.entity_id
_entity_poly.type
_entity_poly.pdbx_seq_one_letter_code
_entity_poly.pdbx_strand_id
1 'polypeptide(L)'
;EITREAIAKALENPREIDDRLVRAQETRRILDRLYGYEVSPLLWRKVRPRLSAGRVQSVAVRMIVERERERMAFVAASYWDLIGTFADRDGAELTAPLVAVEGRKIPAGRDFDPATGRLKESGLLQLDEAQANELAERIRHGEFRVTGVKEKPYTSRPYPPFTTSTLQQEANRKLRLTARRTMQIAQSLYENGHITYMRTDSTNLAQVAVEAARDLVRSEYGADYLPASPRIYKSKVKNAQEAHEAIRPAGHPFELPGAMRNTLNR
;
A
#
# COMPACT_ATOMS: atom_id res chain seq x y z
N GLU A 1 13.30 20.80 3.66
CA GLU A 1 12.24 21.60 2.99
C GLU A 1 12.86 22.89 2.47
N ILE A 2 12.21 23.57 1.54
CA ILE A 2 12.69 24.85 0.99
C ILE A 2 11.83 25.96 1.59
N THR A 3 12.15 26.35 2.83
CA THR A 3 11.54 27.49 3.54
C THR A 3 12.63 28.51 3.90
N ARG A 4 12.24 29.76 4.15
CA ARG A 4 13.19 30.82 4.53
C ARG A 4 14.04 30.41 5.74
N GLU A 5 13.39 29.87 6.77
CA GLU A 5 14.01 29.45 8.02
C GLU A 5 14.97 28.27 7.81
N ALA A 6 14.56 27.28 7.00
CA ALA A 6 15.38 26.11 6.71
C ALA A 6 16.65 26.49 5.92
N ILE A 7 16.53 27.41 4.96
CA ILE A 7 17.67 27.90 4.16
C ILE A 7 18.61 28.75 5.01
N ALA A 8 18.09 29.69 5.82
CA ALA A 8 18.92 30.50 6.71
C ALA A 8 19.74 29.62 7.66
N LYS A 9 19.10 28.65 8.32
CA LYS A 9 19.76 27.70 9.23
C LYS A 9 20.83 26.86 8.53
N ALA A 10 20.58 26.44 7.28
CA ALA A 10 21.53 25.65 6.50
C ALA A 10 22.74 26.46 6.06
N LEU A 11 22.58 27.76 5.79
CA LEU A 11 23.68 28.68 5.47
C LEU A 11 24.53 29.00 6.71
N GLU A 12 23.90 29.13 7.88
CA GLU A 12 24.59 29.33 9.16
C GLU A 12 25.39 28.09 9.60
N ASN A 13 24.92 26.89 9.22
CA ASN A 13 25.51 25.62 9.64
C ASN A 13 25.83 24.75 8.42
N PRO A 14 26.83 25.13 7.61
CA PRO A 14 27.24 24.32 6.47
C PRO A 14 27.77 22.97 6.94
N ARG A 15 27.59 21.96 6.09
CA ARG A 15 28.16 20.63 6.30
C ARG A 15 29.32 20.39 5.35
N GLU A 16 30.29 19.60 5.79
CA GLU A 16 31.33 19.09 4.91
C GLU A 16 30.76 18.09 3.89
N ILE A 17 31.50 17.89 2.82
CA ILE A 17 31.17 16.85 1.84
C ILE A 17 31.40 15.49 2.49
N ASP A 18 30.38 14.65 2.50
CA ASP A 18 30.50 13.27 2.97
C ASP A 18 31.04 12.38 1.84
N ASP A 19 32.35 12.14 1.87
CA ASP A 19 33.04 11.28 0.90
C ASP A 19 32.51 9.84 0.89
N ARG A 20 31.91 9.35 1.98
CA ARG A 20 31.33 8.00 2.02
C ARG A 20 30.10 7.93 1.14
N LEU A 21 29.27 8.98 1.14
CA LEU A 21 28.10 9.07 0.24
C LEU A 21 28.53 9.19 -1.21
N VAL A 22 29.59 9.95 -1.50
CA VAL A 22 30.17 10.08 -2.85
C VAL A 22 30.65 8.71 -3.35
N ARG A 23 31.50 8.02 -2.57
CA ARG A 23 32.03 6.70 -2.94
C ARG A 23 30.94 5.64 -3.08
N ALA A 24 29.89 5.70 -2.26
CA ALA A 24 28.75 4.79 -2.37
C ALA A 24 27.99 4.99 -3.70
N GLN A 25 27.79 6.25 -4.11
CA GLN A 25 27.17 6.58 -5.38
C GLN A 25 28.04 6.14 -6.57
N GLU A 26 29.35 6.38 -6.50
CA GLU A 26 30.31 6.00 -7.54
C GLU A 26 30.39 4.47 -7.69
N THR A 27 30.49 3.75 -6.58
CA THR A 27 30.49 2.28 -6.55
C THR A 27 29.25 1.74 -7.26
N ARG A 28 28.06 2.29 -6.96
CA ARG A 28 26.84 1.89 -7.65
C ARG A 28 26.90 2.17 -9.15
N ARG A 29 27.43 3.34 -9.54
CA ARG A 29 27.56 3.76 -10.95
C ARG A 29 28.48 2.83 -11.74
N ILE A 30 29.59 2.41 -11.15
CA ILE A 30 30.55 1.46 -11.72
C ILE A 30 29.93 0.06 -11.78
N LEU A 31 29.31 -0.41 -10.69
CA LEU A 31 28.65 -1.71 -10.65
C LEU A 31 27.60 -1.87 -11.75
N ASP A 32 26.69 -0.90 -11.88
CA ASP A 32 25.64 -0.95 -12.90
C ASP A 32 26.22 -0.87 -14.33
N ARG A 33 27.38 -0.21 -14.50
CA ARG A 33 28.12 -0.16 -15.76
C ARG A 33 28.76 -1.51 -16.12
N LEU A 34 29.48 -2.12 -15.18
CA LEU A 34 30.11 -3.43 -15.37
C LEU A 34 29.06 -4.49 -15.67
N TYR A 35 27.97 -4.52 -14.90
CA TYR A 35 26.86 -5.44 -15.15
C TYR A 35 26.28 -5.28 -16.56
N GLY A 36 26.02 -4.04 -16.98
CA GLY A 36 25.50 -3.75 -18.31
C GLY A 36 26.43 -4.19 -19.44
N TYR A 37 27.73 -3.94 -19.30
CA TYR A 37 28.74 -4.27 -20.32
C TYR A 37 28.95 -5.77 -20.48
N GLU A 38 29.01 -6.52 -19.38
CA GLU A 38 29.25 -7.97 -19.43
C GLU A 38 28.00 -8.74 -19.88
N VAL A 39 26.82 -8.34 -19.42
CA VAL A 39 25.60 -9.14 -19.59
C VAL A 39 24.84 -8.80 -20.89
N SER A 40 24.86 -7.55 -21.36
CA SER A 40 24.08 -7.17 -22.56
C SER A 40 24.52 -7.89 -23.84
N PRO A 41 25.83 -8.08 -24.14
CA PRO A 41 26.27 -8.83 -25.32
C PRO A 41 25.82 -10.30 -25.30
N LEU A 42 25.65 -10.89 -24.12
CA LEU A 42 25.08 -12.24 -23.99
C LEU A 42 23.60 -12.25 -24.39
N LEU A 43 22.81 -11.27 -23.93
CA LEU A 43 21.41 -11.13 -24.32
C LEU A 43 21.23 -10.92 -25.82
N TRP A 44 22.14 -10.17 -26.47
CA TRP A 44 22.10 -9.97 -27.92
C TRP A 44 22.29 -11.27 -28.69
N ARG A 45 23.26 -12.09 -28.26
CA ARG A 45 23.57 -13.38 -28.90
C ARG A 45 22.51 -14.46 -28.64
N LYS A 46 21.85 -14.44 -27.47
CA LYS A 46 20.97 -15.54 -27.02
C LYS A 46 19.48 -15.23 -27.07
N VAL A 47 19.07 -13.97 -27.17
CA VAL A 47 17.66 -13.57 -27.13
C VAL A 47 17.32 -12.70 -28.33
N ARG A 48 17.74 -11.42 -28.33
CA ARG A 48 17.59 -10.52 -29.49
C ARG A 48 18.56 -9.33 -29.40
N PRO A 49 19.00 -8.77 -30.55
CA PRO A 49 19.80 -7.55 -30.56
C PRO A 49 19.11 -6.37 -29.85
N ARG A 50 19.90 -5.41 -29.36
CA ARG A 50 19.46 -4.16 -28.71
C ARG A 50 18.71 -4.32 -27.38
N LEU A 51 18.82 -5.46 -26.71
CA LEU A 51 18.39 -5.60 -25.31
C LEU A 51 19.40 -4.97 -24.34
N SER A 52 18.92 -4.36 -23.25
CA SER A 52 19.77 -3.87 -22.17
C SER A 52 19.67 -4.80 -20.96
N ALA A 53 20.82 -5.16 -20.39
CA ALA A 53 20.87 -5.83 -19.10
C ALA A 53 20.85 -4.78 -17.97
N GLY A 54 19.88 -4.90 -17.06
CA GLY A 54 19.80 -4.06 -15.87
C GLY A 54 19.66 -4.91 -14.62
N ARG A 55 20.62 -4.80 -13.69
CA ARG A 55 20.70 -5.65 -12.48
C ARG A 55 19.44 -5.61 -11.62
N VAL A 56 18.86 -4.43 -11.41
CA VAL A 56 17.64 -4.26 -10.60
C VAL A 56 16.38 -4.47 -11.47
N GLN A 57 16.43 -4.05 -12.73
CA GLN A 57 15.30 -4.17 -13.66
C GLN A 57 14.97 -5.64 -13.97
N SER A 58 15.98 -6.49 -14.14
CA SER A 58 15.79 -7.92 -14.40
C SER A 58 15.06 -8.62 -13.26
N VAL A 59 15.36 -8.27 -12.00
CA VAL A 59 14.67 -8.80 -10.82
C VAL A 59 13.21 -8.34 -10.79
N ALA A 60 12.94 -7.06 -11.09
CA ALA A 60 11.57 -6.55 -11.16
C ALA A 60 10.76 -7.25 -12.28
N VAL A 61 11.35 -7.43 -13.46
CA VAL A 61 10.73 -8.20 -14.56
C VAL A 61 10.49 -9.64 -14.14
N ARG A 62 11.45 -10.27 -13.45
CA ARG A 62 11.32 -11.64 -12.92
C ARG A 62 10.11 -11.77 -11.99
N MET A 63 9.90 -10.83 -11.07
CA MET A 63 8.73 -10.86 -10.17
C MET A 63 7.40 -10.85 -10.93
N ILE A 64 7.31 -10.08 -12.03
CA ILE A 64 6.13 -10.04 -12.89
C ILE A 64 5.96 -11.37 -13.62
N VAL A 65 7.05 -11.91 -14.18
CA VAL A 65 7.04 -13.20 -14.90
C VAL A 65 6.68 -14.36 -13.96
N GLU A 66 7.18 -14.37 -12.73
CA GLU A 66 6.83 -15.38 -11.72
C GLU A 66 5.34 -15.33 -11.40
N ARG A 67 4.77 -14.14 -11.18
CA ARG A 67 3.32 -13.98 -11.00
C ARG A 67 2.52 -14.45 -12.22
N GLU A 68 2.99 -14.20 -13.43
CA GLU A 68 2.29 -14.66 -14.63
C GLU A 68 2.39 -16.19 -14.79
N ARG A 69 3.52 -16.79 -14.46
CA ARG A 69 3.67 -18.26 -14.42
C ARG A 69 2.74 -18.89 -13.38
N GLU A 70 2.60 -18.27 -12.21
CA GLU A 70 1.62 -18.69 -11.19
C GLU A 70 0.19 -18.66 -11.77
N ARG A 71 -0.16 -17.63 -12.53
CA ARG A 71 -1.48 -17.52 -13.19
C ARG A 71 -1.67 -18.55 -14.30
N MET A 72 -0.64 -18.83 -15.09
CA MET A 72 -0.69 -19.85 -16.16
C MET A 72 -0.81 -21.27 -15.60
N ALA A 73 -0.18 -21.54 -14.46
CA ALA A 73 -0.24 -22.84 -13.77
C ALA A 73 -1.49 -22.99 -12.89
N PHE A 74 -2.29 -21.94 -12.73
CA PHE A 74 -3.47 -21.96 -11.87
C PHE A 74 -4.57 -22.85 -12.47
N VAL A 75 -5.03 -23.82 -11.69
CA VAL A 75 -6.17 -24.68 -12.02
C VAL A 75 -7.39 -24.20 -11.24
N ALA A 76 -8.39 -23.71 -11.97
CA ALA A 76 -9.64 -23.24 -11.36
C ALA A 76 -10.40 -24.38 -10.68
N ALA A 77 -10.93 -24.10 -9.49
CA ALA A 77 -11.82 -24.99 -8.76
C ALA A 77 -13.24 -24.41 -8.76
N SER A 78 -14.24 -25.27 -8.84
CA SER A 78 -15.66 -24.90 -8.76
C SER A 78 -16.23 -25.33 -7.43
N TYR A 79 -16.95 -24.43 -6.77
CA TYR A 79 -17.72 -24.74 -5.57
C TYR A 79 -18.96 -23.85 -5.54
N TRP A 80 -20.00 -24.36 -4.89
CA TRP A 80 -21.24 -23.65 -4.69
C TRP A 80 -21.48 -23.41 -3.21
N ASP A 81 -22.06 -22.26 -2.90
CA ASP A 81 -22.65 -21.93 -1.61
C ASP A 81 -24.09 -21.47 -1.82
N LEU A 82 -24.77 -21.14 -0.72
CA LEU A 82 -26.11 -20.57 -0.75
C LEU A 82 -26.06 -19.20 -0.08
N ILE A 83 -26.78 -18.24 -0.63
CA ILE A 83 -27.01 -16.94 -0.02
C ILE A 83 -28.50 -16.86 0.31
N GLY A 84 -28.83 -16.73 1.59
CA GLY A 84 -30.19 -16.57 2.07
C GLY A 84 -30.50 -15.11 2.39
N THR A 85 -31.71 -14.68 2.05
CA THR A 85 -32.29 -13.42 2.53
C THR A 85 -33.31 -13.73 3.61
N PHE A 86 -33.09 -13.18 4.79
CA PHE A 86 -33.91 -13.36 5.98
C PHE A 86 -34.56 -12.03 6.32
N ALA A 87 -35.80 -12.04 6.80
CA ALA A 87 -36.46 -10.86 7.35
C ALA A 87 -36.73 -11.09 8.83
N ASP A 88 -36.53 -10.08 9.65
CA ASP A 88 -37.03 -10.09 11.02
C ASP A 88 -38.55 -9.80 11.08
N ARG A 89 -39.09 -9.66 12.29
CA ARG A 89 -40.53 -9.41 12.49
C ARG A 89 -40.96 -8.01 12.04
N ASP A 90 -40.02 -7.08 11.98
CA ASP A 90 -40.24 -5.69 11.60
C ASP A 90 -39.99 -5.47 10.09
N GLY A 91 -39.60 -6.52 9.36
CA GLY A 91 -39.35 -6.50 7.93
C GLY A 91 -37.92 -6.08 7.56
N ALA A 92 -37.00 -5.98 8.53
CA ALA A 92 -35.61 -5.68 8.23
C ALA A 92 -34.92 -6.90 7.61
N GLU A 93 -34.30 -6.70 6.45
CA GLU A 93 -33.65 -7.77 5.70
C GLU A 93 -32.19 -7.97 6.13
N LEU A 94 -31.77 -9.23 6.18
CA LEU A 94 -30.40 -9.68 6.38
C LEU A 94 -30.05 -10.71 5.32
N THR A 95 -29.00 -10.44 4.56
CA THR A 95 -28.40 -11.43 3.66
C THR A 95 -27.25 -12.15 4.36
N ALA A 96 -27.26 -13.49 4.36
CA ALA A 96 -26.19 -14.28 4.95
C ALA A 96 -25.80 -15.48 4.06
N PRO A 97 -24.49 -15.76 3.90
CA PRO A 97 -24.02 -16.95 3.20
C PRO A 97 -24.13 -18.20 4.09
N LEU A 98 -24.28 -19.36 3.46
CA LEU A 98 -24.16 -20.66 4.10
C LEU A 98 -22.71 -20.91 4.52
N VAL A 99 -22.50 -21.15 5.82
CA VAL A 99 -21.15 -21.37 6.37
C VAL A 99 -20.84 -22.86 6.58
N ALA A 100 -21.85 -23.66 6.93
CA ALA A 100 -21.69 -25.09 7.19
C ALA A 100 -23.00 -25.86 7.07
N VAL A 101 -22.90 -27.15 6.76
CA VAL A 101 -23.99 -28.13 6.76
C VAL A 101 -23.57 -29.30 7.62
N GLU A 102 -24.37 -29.67 8.61
CA GLU A 102 -24.12 -30.82 9.50
C GLU A 102 -22.70 -30.83 10.10
N GLY A 103 -22.20 -29.66 10.48
CA GLY A 103 -20.87 -29.49 11.06
C GLY A 103 -19.71 -29.41 10.05
N ARG A 104 -19.94 -29.69 8.77
CA ARG A 104 -18.94 -29.54 7.70
C ARG A 104 -19.02 -28.14 7.08
N LYS A 105 -17.90 -27.43 7.05
CA LYS A 105 -17.84 -26.07 6.52
C LYS A 105 -17.84 -26.06 4.99
N ILE A 106 -18.49 -25.06 4.41
CA ILE A 106 -18.41 -24.78 2.97
C ILE A 106 -17.02 -24.18 2.68
N PRO A 107 -16.28 -24.68 1.68
CA PRO A 107 -14.97 -24.15 1.33
C PRO A 107 -15.11 -22.74 0.74
N ALA A 108 -14.06 -21.94 0.92
CA ALA A 108 -13.85 -20.69 0.19
C ALA A 108 -12.66 -20.84 -0.77
N GLY A 109 -12.44 -19.86 -1.65
CA GLY A 109 -11.34 -19.89 -2.63
C GLY A 109 -9.95 -20.17 -2.03
N ARG A 110 -9.70 -19.81 -0.76
CA ARG A 110 -8.42 -20.07 -0.06
C ARG A 110 -8.18 -21.55 0.27
N ASP A 111 -9.23 -22.36 0.30
CA ASP A 111 -9.19 -23.76 0.73
C ASP A 111 -8.84 -24.72 -0.42
N PHE A 112 -8.73 -24.19 -1.64
CA PHE A 112 -8.29 -24.92 -2.82
C PHE A 112 -6.79 -24.76 -3.06
N ASP A 113 -6.15 -25.86 -3.47
CA ASP A 113 -4.79 -25.86 -3.95
C ASP A 113 -4.74 -25.25 -5.36
N PRO A 114 -3.97 -24.17 -5.57
CA PRO A 114 -3.97 -23.46 -6.85
C PRO A 114 -3.36 -24.25 -8.00
N ALA A 115 -2.55 -25.29 -7.74
CA ALA A 115 -1.91 -26.10 -8.78
C ALA A 115 -2.77 -27.29 -9.22
N THR A 116 -3.71 -27.73 -8.40
CA THR A 116 -4.54 -28.92 -8.67
C THR A 116 -6.03 -28.63 -8.75
N GLY A 117 -6.50 -27.48 -8.24
CA GLY A 117 -7.91 -27.14 -8.13
C GLY A 117 -8.67 -27.99 -7.10
N ARG A 118 -7.96 -28.78 -6.28
CA ARG A 118 -8.55 -29.67 -5.28
C ARG A 118 -8.55 -29.03 -3.89
N LEU A 119 -9.48 -29.47 -3.04
CA LEU A 119 -9.47 -29.08 -1.63
C LEU A 119 -8.16 -29.49 -0.95
N LYS A 120 -7.58 -28.57 -0.18
CA LYS A 120 -6.43 -28.83 0.70
C LYS A 120 -6.83 -29.72 1.89
N GLU A 121 -8.06 -29.55 2.37
CA GLU A 121 -8.60 -30.25 3.53
C GLU A 121 -9.83 -31.07 3.14
N SER A 122 -9.81 -32.37 3.43
CA SER A 122 -10.91 -33.30 3.11
C SER A 122 -12.17 -33.11 3.97
N GLY A 123 -12.08 -32.40 5.10
CA GLY A 123 -13.19 -32.16 6.01
C GLY A 123 -14.23 -31.15 5.52
N LEU A 124 -13.89 -30.35 4.50
CA LEU A 124 -14.78 -29.34 3.93
C LEU A 124 -15.84 -29.99 3.02
N LEU A 125 -17.00 -29.35 2.91
CA LEU A 125 -18.10 -29.78 2.06
C LEU A 125 -18.12 -28.94 0.78
N GLN A 126 -17.41 -29.40 -0.25
CA GLN A 126 -17.51 -28.82 -1.59
C GLN A 126 -18.80 -29.28 -2.24
N LEU A 127 -19.72 -28.34 -2.48
CA LEU A 127 -20.95 -28.57 -3.21
C LEU A 127 -20.76 -28.25 -4.69
N ASP A 128 -21.35 -29.07 -5.56
CA ASP A 128 -21.64 -28.70 -6.94
C ASP A 128 -23.02 -28.01 -7.07
N GLU A 129 -23.39 -27.64 -8.29
CA GLU A 129 -24.64 -26.94 -8.58
C GLU A 129 -25.87 -27.76 -8.19
N ALA A 130 -25.87 -29.06 -8.51
CA ALA A 130 -27.00 -29.93 -8.24
C ALA A 130 -27.19 -30.11 -6.73
N GLN A 131 -26.10 -30.35 -6.00
CA GLN A 131 -26.10 -30.48 -4.55
C GLN A 131 -26.51 -29.18 -3.85
N ALA A 132 -26.07 -28.02 -4.34
CA ALA A 132 -26.46 -26.73 -3.81
C ALA A 132 -27.96 -26.46 -4.03
N ASN A 133 -28.48 -26.74 -5.23
CA ASN A 133 -29.91 -26.60 -5.53
C ASN A 133 -30.77 -27.55 -4.70
N GLU A 134 -30.38 -28.81 -4.56
CA GLU A 134 -31.08 -29.77 -3.69
C GLU A 134 -31.10 -29.30 -2.23
N LEU A 135 -29.96 -28.82 -1.73
CA LEU A 135 -29.87 -28.26 -0.39
C LEU A 135 -30.79 -27.04 -0.24
N ALA A 136 -30.80 -26.14 -1.23
CA ALA A 136 -31.65 -24.94 -1.22
C ALA A 136 -33.13 -25.30 -1.12
N GLU A 137 -33.61 -26.23 -1.94
CA GLU A 137 -35.01 -26.70 -1.89
C GLU A 137 -35.34 -27.34 -0.55
N ARG A 138 -34.43 -28.15 -0.01
CA ARG A 138 -34.63 -28.81 1.30
C ARG A 138 -34.77 -27.82 2.46
N ILE A 139 -34.05 -26.69 2.42
CA ILE A 139 -34.07 -25.70 3.51
C ILE A 139 -34.99 -24.50 3.24
N ARG A 140 -35.53 -24.34 2.02
CA ARG A 140 -36.31 -23.18 1.58
C ARG A 140 -37.48 -22.84 2.50
N HIS A 141 -38.13 -23.87 3.04
CA HIS A 141 -39.28 -23.73 3.94
C HIS A 141 -38.94 -24.07 5.40
N GLY A 142 -37.65 -24.14 5.73
CA GLY A 142 -37.18 -24.37 7.10
C GLY A 142 -37.36 -23.14 7.99
N GLU A 143 -37.44 -23.37 9.30
CA GLU A 143 -37.35 -22.29 10.29
C GLU A 143 -35.88 -21.93 10.57
N PHE A 144 -35.52 -20.68 10.33
CA PHE A 144 -34.20 -20.15 10.64
C PHE A 144 -34.21 -19.43 11.99
N ARG A 145 -33.16 -19.64 12.79
CA ARG A 145 -33.02 -19.01 14.12
C ARG A 145 -31.60 -18.50 14.31
N VAL A 146 -31.47 -17.33 14.92
CA VAL A 146 -30.16 -16.80 15.32
C VAL A 146 -29.62 -17.63 16.49
N THR A 147 -28.50 -18.31 16.28
CA THR A 147 -27.87 -19.16 17.30
C THR A 147 -26.89 -18.40 18.19
N GLY A 148 -26.41 -17.24 17.76
CA GLY A 148 -25.54 -16.38 18.56
C GLY A 148 -25.23 -15.06 17.87
N VAL A 149 -25.10 -14.01 18.68
CA VAL A 149 -24.66 -12.68 18.26
C VAL A 149 -23.37 -12.35 18.99
N LYS A 150 -22.35 -11.88 18.26
CA LYS A 150 -21.07 -11.51 18.85
C LYS A 150 -20.70 -10.11 18.44
N GLU A 151 -20.77 -9.20 19.40
CA GLU A 151 -20.29 -7.84 19.24
C GLU A 151 -18.84 -7.75 19.72
N LYS A 152 -17.98 -7.14 18.90
CA LYS A 152 -16.59 -6.87 19.26
C LYS A 152 -16.25 -5.43 18.86
N PRO A 153 -15.94 -4.55 19.83
CA PRO A 153 -15.41 -3.24 19.49
C PRO A 153 -14.05 -3.42 18.79
N TYR A 154 -13.82 -2.64 17.75
CA TYR A 154 -12.52 -2.57 17.08
C TYR A 154 -12.08 -1.11 16.97
N THR A 155 -10.77 -0.91 16.87
CA THR A 155 -10.20 0.42 16.68
C THR A 155 -9.26 0.39 15.49
N SER A 156 -9.52 1.25 14.52
CA SER A 156 -8.59 1.48 13.42
C SER A 156 -7.60 2.58 13.81
N ARG A 157 -6.30 2.30 13.66
CA ARG A 157 -5.25 3.31 13.90
C ARG A 157 -4.98 4.09 12.62
N PRO A 158 -4.73 5.41 12.71
CA PRO A 158 -4.34 6.19 11.55
C PRO A 158 -3.05 5.67 10.93
N TYR A 159 -2.92 5.83 9.61
CA TYR A 159 -1.71 5.49 8.89
C TYR A 159 -0.53 6.39 9.27
N PRO A 160 0.71 5.91 9.16
CA PRO A 160 1.88 6.76 9.32
C PRO A 160 1.97 7.84 8.21
N PRO A 161 2.76 8.90 8.43
CA PRO A 161 3.12 9.87 7.40
C PRO A 161 3.73 9.20 6.17
N PHE A 162 3.67 9.89 5.03
CA PHE A 162 4.15 9.34 3.76
C PHE A 162 5.67 9.17 3.74
N THR A 163 6.09 8.01 3.27
CA THR A 163 7.41 7.74 2.67
C THR A 163 7.29 7.82 1.14
N THR A 164 8.40 7.73 0.41
CA THR A 164 8.36 7.66 -1.06
C THR A 164 7.51 6.48 -1.55
N SER A 165 7.65 5.30 -0.94
CA SER A 165 6.94 4.11 -1.38
C SER A 165 5.44 4.18 -1.12
N THR A 166 5.04 4.64 0.07
CA THR A 166 3.63 4.77 0.45
C THR A 166 2.93 5.90 -0.32
N LEU A 167 3.64 7.00 -0.60
CA LEU A 167 3.12 8.06 -1.47
C LEU A 167 2.83 7.55 -2.88
N GLN A 168 3.78 6.82 -3.48
CA GLN A 168 3.60 6.25 -4.83
C GLN A 168 2.45 5.24 -4.88
N GLN A 169 2.31 4.38 -3.86
CA GLN A 169 1.22 3.41 -3.76
C GLN A 169 -0.15 4.10 -3.66
N GLU A 170 -0.29 5.08 -2.77
CA GLU A 170 -1.56 5.78 -2.58
C GLU A 170 -1.91 6.69 -3.76
N ALA A 171 -0.92 7.35 -4.37
CA ALA A 171 -1.13 8.13 -5.60
C ALA A 171 -1.58 7.24 -6.77
N ASN A 172 -1.03 6.03 -6.89
CA ASN A 172 -1.50 5.09 -7.90
C ASN A 172 -2.92 4.57 -7.61
N ARG A 173 -3.18 4.16 -6.36
CA ARG A 173 -4.46 3.57 -5.95
C ARG A 173 -5.62 4.57 -6.04
N LYS A 174 -5.41 5.79 -5.54
CA LYS A 174 -6.45 6.83 -5.42
C LYS A 174 -6.52 7.77 -6.62
N LEU A 175 -5.37 8.17 -7.17
CA LEU A 175 -5.29 9.19 -8.21
C LEU A 175 -4.90 8.62 -9.58
N ARG A 176 -4.70 7.30 -9.68
CA ARG A 176 -4.29 6.60 -10.92
C ARG A 176 -2.98 7.12 -11.53
N LEU A 177 -2.13 7.75 -10.72
CA LEU A 177 -0.84 8.25 -11.17
C LEU A 177 0.19 7.11 -11.26
N THR A 178 1.05 7.17 -12.28
CA THR A 178 2.23 6.30 -12.34
C THR A 178 3.26 6.75 -11.30
N ALA A 179 4.17 5.86 -10.90
CA ALA A 179 5.28 6.21 -10.02
C ALA A 179 6.10 7.38 -10.59
N ARG A 180 6.36 7.39 -11.91
CA ARG A 180 7.05 8.49 -12.60
C ARG A 180 6.31 9.81 -12.47
N ARG A 181 5.00 9.84 -12.77
CA ARG A 181 4.21 11.08 -12.71
C ARG A 181 4.11 11.60 -11.28
N THR A 182 3.93 10.70 -10.30
CA THR A 182 3.91 11.04 -8.88
C THR A 182 5.21 11.72 -8.46
N MET A 183 6.37 11.15 -8.83
CA MET A 183 7.66 11.74 -8.47
C MET A 183 7.95 13.05 -9.19
N GLN A 184 7.47 13.24 -10.43
CA GLN A 184 7.59 14.53 -11.13
C GLN A 184 6.79 15.64 -10.44
N ILE A 185 5.55 15.33 -10.02
CA ILE A 185 4.72 16.28 -9.28
C ILE A 185 5.34 16.58 -7.92
N ALA A 186 5.77 15.56 -7.18
CA ALA A 186 6.40 15.73 -5.88
C ALA A 186 7.73 16.51 -5.96
N GLN A 187 8.52 16.33 -7.03
CA GLN A 187 9.70 17.16 -7.30
C GLN A 187 9.31 18.64 -7.44
N SER A 188 8.31 18.94 -8.28
CA SER A 188 7.84 20.33 -8.46
C SER A 188 7.31 20.92 -7.14
N LEU A 189 6.52 20.16 -6.37
CA LEU A 189 6.04 20.62 -5.06
C LEU A 189 7.19 20.90 -4.08
N TYR A 190 8.23 20.05 -4.08
CA TYR A 190 9.39 20.24 -3.21
C TYR A 190 10.20 21.48 -3.62
N GLU A 191 10.48 21.64 -4.92
CA GLU A 191 11.26 22.76 -5.46
C GLU A 191 10.55 24.11 -5.27
N ASN A 192 9.22 24.12 -5.32
CA ASN A 192 8.39 25.28 -5.01
C ASN A 192 8.11 25.47 -3.51
N GLY A 193 8.74 24.67 -2.63
CA GLY A 193 8.67 24.85 -1.18
C GLY A 193 7.34 24.43 -0.54
N HIS A 194 6.54 23.60 -1.20
CA HIS A 194 5.23 23.15 -0.69
C HIS A 194 5.29 21.88 0.15
N ILE A 195 6.31 21.03 -0.04
CA ILE A 195 6.48 19.78 0.72
C ILE A 195 7.94 19.58 1.18
N THR A 196 8.14 18.69 2.13
CA THR A 196 9.47 18.16 2.48
C THR A 196 10.03 17.26 1.37
N TYR A 197 11.30 16.84 1.51
CA TYR A 197 11.99 16.08 0.48
C TYR A 197 11.32 14.72 0.23
N MET A 198 10.91 14.48 -1.01
CA MET A 198 10.06 13.35 -1.42
C MET A 198 10.80 12.02 -1.61
N ARG A 199 12.14 11.98 -1.47
CA ARG A 199 12.95 10.74 -1.52
C ARG A 199 13.41 10.39 -0.11
N THR A 200 12.51 9.77 0.65
CA THR A 200 12.66 9.45 2.08
C THR A 200 12.00 8.10 2.38
N ASP A 201 12.64 7.29 3.21
CA ASP A 201 12.10 6.09 3.82
C ASP A 201 11.64 6.33 5.28
N SER A 202 11.78 7.55 5.77
CA SER A 202 11.42 7.97 7.12
C SER A 202 9.92 8.28 7.23
N THR A 203 9.32 7.83 8.32
CA THR A 203 7.98 8.24 8.76
C THR A 203 8.04 9.25 9.91
N ASN A 204 9.24 9.67 10.29
CA ASN A 204 9.45 10.61 11.39
C ASN A 204 8.91 11.99 11.02
N LEU A 205 8.40 12.72 12.02
CA LEU A 205 7.99 14.11 11.90
C LEU A 205 8.78 14.95 12.90
N ALA A 206 9.23 16.13 12.48
CA ALA A 206 9.81 17.14 13.35
C ALA A 206 8.74 17.65 14.33
N GLN A 207 9.17 18.08 15.52
CA GLN A 207 8.25 18.53 16.57
C GLN A 207 7.31 19.65 16.06
N VAL A 208 7.84 20.63 15.33
CA VAL A 208 7.08 21.73 14.72
C VAL A 208 5.99 21.21 13.77
N ALA A 209 6.28 20.16 13.00
CA ALA A 209 5.31 19.57 12.08
C ALA A 209 4.21 18.80 12.82
N VAL A 210 4.55 18.15 13.94
CA VAL A 210 3.57 17.49 14.79
C VAL A 210 2.63 18.51 15.43
N GLU A 211 3.15 19.62 15.91
CA GLU A 211 2.37 20.74 16.45
C GLU A 211 1.46 21.35 15.39
N ALA A 212 2.01 21.68 14.22
CA ALA A 212 1.24 22.19 13.07
C ALA A 212 0.07 21.26 12.68
N ALA A 213 0.32 19.95 12.64
CA ALA A 213 -0.72 18.97 12.33
C ALA A 213 -1.80 18.90 13.42
N ARG A 214 -1.41 19.02 14.70
CA ARG A 214 -2.35 18.99 15.84
C ARG A 214 -3.22 20.25 15.86
N ASP A 215 -2.63 21.42 15.60
CA ASP A 215 -3.35 22.69 15.52
C ASP A 215 -4.35 22.67 14.37
N LEU A 216 -3.92 22.19 13.20
CA LEU A 216 -4.79 22.03 12.04
C LEU A 216 -5.95 21.04 12.32
N VAL A 217 -5.67 19.91 12.97
CA VAL A 217 -6.74 18.95 13.33
C VAL A 217 -7.73 19.58 14.29
N ARG A 218 -7.26 20.34 15.27
CA ARG A 218 -8.11 21.04 16.23
C ARG A 218 -8.98 22.09 15.54
N SER A 219 -8.41 22.87 14.61
CA SER A 219 -9.16 23.95 13.93
C SER A 219 -10.19 23.42 12.94
N GLU A 220 -9.85 22.38 12.17
CA GLU A 220 -10.71 21.87 11.10
C GLU A 220 -11.72 20.80 11.57
N TYR A 221 -11.37 19.99 12.57
CA TYR A 221 -12.18 18.84 13.00
C TYR A 221 -12.59 18.88 14.48
N GLY A 222 -12.01 19.77 15.29
CA GLY A 222 -12.33 19.90 16.72
C GLY A 222 -11.53 18.97 17.64
N ALA A 223 -11.74 19.14 18.96
CA ALA A 223 -10.94 18.48 20.00
C ALA A 223 -11.15 16.95 20.06
N ASP A 224 -12.36 16.47 19.74
CA ASP A 224 -12.70 15.04 19.79
C ASP A 224 -11.92 14.19 18.77
N TYR A 225 -11.46 14.82 17.68
CA TYR A 225 -10.65 14.18 16.64
C TYR A 225 -9.14 14.32 16.89
N LEU A 226 -8.73 15.09 17.91
CA LEU A 226 -7.34 15.29 18.25
C LEU A 226 -6.89 14.25 19.30
N PRO A 227 -5.93 13.36 18.98
CA PRO A 227 -5.39 12.44 19.99
C PRO A 227 -4.80 13.20 21.18
N ALA A 228 -5.08 12.74 22.41
CA ALA A 228 -4.61 13.39 23.63
C ALA A 228 -3.09 13.65 23.61
N SER A 229 -2.30 12.62 23.26
CA SER A 229 -0.85 12.72 23.12
C SER A 229 -0.40 12.78 21.64
N PRO A 230 0.72 13.44 21.34
CA PRO A 230 1.37 13.36 20.03
C PRO A 230 1.62 11.92 19.58
N ARG A 231 1.36 11.62 18.30
CA ARG A 231 1.65 10.30 17.71
C ARG A 231 3.04 10.32 17.08
N ILE A 232 3.93 9.47 17.55
CA ILE A 232 5.29 9.33 17.02
C ILE A 232 5.37 8.04 16.20
N TYR A 233 5.75 8.17 14.94
CA TYR A 233 5.98 7.04 14.04
C TYR A 233 7.49 6.85 13.87
N LYS A 234 8.04 5.80 14.46
CA LYS A 234 9.46 5.46 14.31
C LYS A 234 9.67 4.66 13.02
N SER A 235 10.68 5.04 12.24
CA SER A 235 11.16 4.23 11.10
C SER A 235 11.81 2.94 11.61
N LYS A 236 11.69 1.85 10.84
CA LYS A 236 12.38 0.58 11.12
C LYS A 236 13.79 0.53 10.50
N VAL A 237 14.12 1.45 9.60
CA VAL A 237 15.33 1.39 8.77
C VAL A 237 16.42 2.28 9.37
N LYS A 238 17.38 1.65 10.07
CA LYS A 238 18.62 2.29 10.50
C LYS A 238 19.59 2.39 9.32
N ASN A 239 19.48 3.41 8.50
CA ASN A 239 20.55 3.78 7.57
C ASN A 239 20.93 5.24 7.80
N ALA A 240 22.21 5.57 7.60
CA ALA A 240 22.76 6.92 7.80
C ALA A 240 22.11 8.04 6.93
N GLN A 241 21.15 7.69 6.07
CA GLN A 241 20.30 8.63 5.31
C GLN A 241 19.05 9.09 6.09
N GLU A 242 18.91 8.75 7.37
CA GLU A 242 17.89 9.24 8.33
C GLU A 242 17.86 10.78 8.52
N ALA A 243 18.56 11.56 7.71
CA ALA A 243 18.55 13.03 7.75
C ALA A 243 17.27 13.66 7.17
N HIS A 244 16.30 12.86 6.73
CA HIS A 244 15.06 13.35 6.12
C HIS A 244 13.84 12.95 6.94
N GLU A 245 12.95 13.92 7.08
CA GLU A 245 11.61 13.75 7.62
C GLU A 245 10.72 12.97 6.63
N ALA A 246 9.55 12.54 7.09
CA ALA A 246 8.48 12.08 6.21
C ALA A 246 8.08 13.14 5.17
N ILE A 247 7.42 12.69 4.11
CA ILE A 247 6.80 13.56 3.11
C ILE A 247 5.55 14.19 3.73
N ARG A 248 5.59 15.51 3.94
CA ARG A 248 4.53 16.32 4.55
C ARG A 248 4.49 17.72 3.92
N PRO A 249 3.43 18.52 4.14
CA PRO A 249 3.44 19.94 3.82
C PRO A 249 4.63 20.64 4.48
N ALA A 250 5.25 21.57 3.75
CA ALA A 250 6.34 22.40 4.26
C ALA A 250 5.81 23.61 5.06
N GLY A 251 6.70 24.20 5.86
CA GLY A 251 6.40 25.43 6.60
C GLY A 251 5.52 25.25 7.84
N HIS A 252 5.32 26.35 8.55
CA HIS A 252 4.42 26.45 9.70
C HIS A 252 3.78 27.85 9.74
N PRO A 253 2.44 27.98 9.75
CA PRO A 253 1.45 26.91 9.66
C PRO A 253 1.44 26.22 8.29
N PHE A 254 0.83 25.05 8.18
CA PHE A 254 0.65 24.39 6.89
C PHE A 254 -0.35 25.15 6.01
N GLU A 255 0.01 25.37 4.75
CA GLU A 255 -0.91 25.96 3.78
C GLU A 255 -2.05 25.00 3.45
N LEU A 256 -3.28 25.49 3.51
CA LEU A 256 -4.46 24.72 3.15
C LEU A 256 -4.56 24.57 1.62
N PRO A 257 -5.01 23.41 1.10
CA PRO A 257 -5.15 23.20 -0.35
C PRO A 257 -5.98 24.27 -1.07
N GLY A 258 -6.98 24.86 -0.39
CA GLY A 258 -7.79 25.96 -0.94
C GLY A 258 -6.98 27.22 -1.26
N ALA A 259 -6.02 27.58 -0.40
CA ALA A 259 -5.15 28.74 -0.58
C ALA A 259 -4.16 28.54 -1.73
N MET A 260 -3.79 27.29 -2.01
CA MET A 260 -2.80 26.93 -3.02
C MET A 260 -3.39 26.77 -4.45
N ARG A 261 -4.72 26.86 -4.60
CA ARG A 261 -5.39 26.58 -5.88
C ARG A 261 -4.88 27.45 -7.04
N ASN A 262 -4.54 28.70 -6.76
CA ASN A 262 -4.08 29.66 -7.77
C ASN A 262 -2.55 29.66 -7.99
N THR A 263 -1.80 28.96 -7.14
CA THR A 263 -0.34 28.92 -7.18
C THR A 263 0.19 27.60 -7.78
N LEU A 264 -0.56 26.51 -7.67
CA LEU A 264 -0.11 25.16 -8.04
C LEU A 264 -0.17 24.78 -9.53
N ASN A 265 -0.40 25.72 -10.46
CA ASN A 265 -0.49 25.44 -11.91
C ASN A 265 0.08 26.56 -12.79
N ARG A 266 1.14 27.24 -12.36
CA ARG A 266 1.97 28.07 -13.25
C ARG A 266 3.23 27.34 -13.66
#